data_AF-J0SWF8-F1
#
_entry.id   AF-J0SWF8-F1
#
_cell.length_a   1.000
_cell.length_b   1.000
_cell.length_c   1.000
_cell.angle_alpha   90.00
_cell.angle_beta   90.00
_cell.angle_gamma   90.00
#
_symmetry.space_group_name_H-M   'P 1'
#
loop_
_entity.id
_entity.type
_entity.pdbx_description
1 polymer ?
#
loop_
_entity_poly.entity_id
_entity_poly.type
_entity_poly.pdbx_seq_one_letter_code
_entity_poly.pdbx_strand_id
1 'polypeptide(L)' 'MMAQQKPCKWCLGTGRSWSVYVKAYVVCDACKGSGKA' A
#
# COMPACT_ATOMS: atom_id res chain seq x y z
N MET A 1 -16.56 16.84 3.39
CA MET A 1 -15.18 16.82 3.93
C MET A 1 -14.69 15.38 3.80
N MET A 2 -13.80 15.08 2.85
CA MET A 2 -13.29 13.71 2.68
C MET A 2 -12.42 13.41 3.90
N ALA A 3 -12.80 12.45 4.74
CA ALA A 3 -12.00 12.03 5.89
C ALA A 3 -10.56 11.77 5.40
N GLN A 4 -9.57 12.41 6.03
CA GLN A 4 -8.17 12.25 5.65
C GLN A 4 -7.74 10.81 6.00
N GLN A 5 -7.95 9.89 5.07
CA GLN A 5 -7.61 8.48 5.23
C GLN A 5 -6.12 8.39 5.49
N LYS A 6 -5.75 7.74 6.60
CA LYS A 6 -4.33 7.59 6.99
C LYS A 6 -3.60 6.78 5.92
N PRO A 7 -2.32 7.10 5.62
CA PRO A 7 -1.54 6.30 4.70
C PRO A 7 -1.42 4.87 5.24
N CYS A 8 -1.53 3.90 4.36
CA CYS A 8 -1.33 2.50 4.72
C CYS A 8 0.09 2.32 5.27
N LYS A 9 0.19 1.82 6.50
CA LYS A 9 1.48 1.66 7.21
C LYS A 9 2.46 0.71 6.53
N TRP A 10 1.96 -0.18 5.66
CA TRP A 10 2.77 -1.21 5.01
C TRP A 10 3.42 -0.74 3.71
N CYS A 11 2.70 0.08 2.95
CA CYS A 11 3.22 0.65 1.70
C CYS A 11 3.54 2.15 1.81
N LEU A 12 3.39 2.74 2.99
CA LEU A 12 3.62 4.16 3.28
C LEU A 12 2.92 5.09 2.28
N GLY A 13 1.68 4.76 1.90
CA GLY A 13 0.93 5.58 0.93
C GLY A 13 1.11 5.20 -0.55
N THR A 14 2.11 4.39 -0.91
CA THR A 14 2.45 4.14 -2.32
C THR A 14 1.51 3.15 -3.04
N GLY A 15 0.73 2.38 -2.29
CA GLY A 15 -0.08 1.29 -2.83
C GLY A 15 0.74 0.06 -3.27
N ARG A 16 2.06 0.08 -3.09
CA ARG A 16 2.96 -1.00 -3.53
C ARG A 16 3.87 -1.48 -2.40
N SER A 17 4.22 -2.76 -2.39
CA SER A 17 5.16 -3.36 -1.45
C SER A 17 6.15 -4.25 -2.20
N TRP A 18 7.39 -4.33 -1.70
CA TRP A 18 8.38 -5.24 -2.25
C TRP A 18 8.01 -6.69 -1.92
N SER A 19 7.84 -7.54 -2.93
CA SER A 19 7.65 -8.97 -2.74
C SER A 19 8.99 -9.69 -2.82
N VAL A 20 9.34 -10.41 -1.75
CA VAL A 20 10.55 -11.23 -1.69
C VAL A 20 10.47 -12.46 -2.61
N TYR A 21 9.26 -12.93 -2.92
CA TYR A 21 9.05 -14.11 -3.77
C TYR A 21 9.27 -13.81 -5.25
N VAL A 22 8.69 -12.72 -5.75
CA VAL A 22 8.83 -12.32 -7.17
C VAL A 22 9.95 -11.30 -7.40
N LYS A 23 10.64 -10.85 -6.34
CA LYS A 23 11.71 -9.84 -6.38
C LYS A 23 11.32 -8.58 -7.15
N ALA A 24 10.10 -8.10 -6.91
CA ALA A 24 9.52 -6.94 -7.58
C ALA A 24 8.54 -6.20 -6.66
N TYR A 25 8.26 -4.93 -6.99
CA TYR A 25 7.18 -4.16 -6.36
C TYR A 25 5.82 -4.67 -6.85
N VAL A 26 5.06 -5.26 -5.94
CA VAL A 26 3.69 -5.75 -6.17
C VAL A 26 2.67 -4.84 -5.50
N VAL A 27 1.39 -5.03 -5.83
CA VAL A 27 0.29 -4.34 -5.14
C VAL A 27 0.34 -4.68 -3.66
N CYS A 28 0.23 -3.66 -2.81
CA CYS A 28 0.20 -3.87 -1.38
C CYS A 28 -1.12 -4.53 -0.99
N ASP A 29 -1.04 -5.78 -0.51
CA ASP A 29 -2.20 -6.58 -0.12
C ASP A 29 -3.03 -5.96 1.01
N ALA A 30 -2.36 -5.22 1.90
CA ALA A 30 -3.01 -4.61 3.06
C ALA A 30 -3.97 -3.46 2.68
N CYS A 31 -3.64 -2.70 1.64
CA CYS A 31 -4.47 -1.58 1.16
C CYS A 31 -5.08 -1.83 -0.22
N LYS A 32 -4.89 -3.01 -0.80
CA LYS A 32 -5.33 -3.39 -2.15
C LYS A 32 -4.94 -2.37 -3.23
N GLY A 33 -3.77 -1.77 -3.08
CA GLY A 33 -3.25 -0.76 -4.02
C GLY A 33 -3.74 0.66 -3.80
N SER A 34 -4.63 0.91 -2.85
CA SER A 34 -5.17 2.25 -2.60
C SER A 34 -4.17 3.21 -1.95
N GLY A 35 -3.14 2.68 -1.29
CA GLY A 35 -2.21 3.47 -0.47
C GLY A 35 -2.81 3.93 0.87
N LYS A 36 -4.06 3.58 1.18
CA LYS A 36 -4.79 4.08 2.34
C LYS A 36 -5.17 2.96 3.30
N ALA A 37 -5.23 3.26 4.59
CA ALA A 37 -5.65 2.35 5.64
C ALA A 37 -7.18 2.22 5.70
#